data_AF-B4LB07-F1
#
_entry.id   AF-B4LB07-F1
#
_cell.length_a   1.000
_cell.length_b   1.000
_cell.length_c   1.000
_cell.angle_alpha   90.00
_cell.angle_beta   90.00
_cell.angle_gamma   90.00
#
_symmetry.space_group_name_H-M   'P 1'
#
loop_
_entity.id
_entity.type
_entity.pdbx_description
1 polymer ?
#
loop_
_entity_poly.entity_id
_entity_poly.type
_entity_poly.pdbx_seq_one_letter_code
_entity_poly.pdbx_strand_id
1 'polypeptide(L)' 'MRAKDVILFGCHGSKGNQFWTYHENTKLLHHGSSGKCLAINESKDKLIMEECDASHLRQHWMLENYDSSKL' A
#
# COMPACT_ATOMS: atom_id res chain seq x y z
N MET A 1 -15.52 -3.98 4.80
CA MET A 1 -15.14 -2.95 5.80
C MET A 1 -14.63 -1.74 5.04
N ARG A 2 -15.22 -0.55 5.21
CA ARG A 2 -14.66 0.69 4.62
C ARG A 2 -13.36 1.01 5.35
N ALA A 3 -12.23 0.97 4.66
CA ALA A 3 -10.99 1.56 5.17
C ALA A 3 -11.26 3.06 5.37
N LYS A 4 -11.23 3.52 6.63
CA LYS A 4 -11.55 4.91 6.94
C LYS A 4 -10.33 5.80 6.70
N ASP A 5 -9.14 5.36 7.11
CA ASP A 5 -7.85 6.03 6.90
C ASP A 5 -6.69 5.02 7.05
N VAL A 6 -5.50 5.36 6.55
CA VAL A 6 -4.24 4.66 6.88
C VAL A 6 -3.64 5.34 8.10
N ILE A 7 -3.45 4.59 9.18
CA ILE A 7 -2.99 5.10 10.47
C ILE A 7 -1.79 4.30 10.99
N LEU A 8 -1.02 4.91 11.89
CA LEU A 8 -0.01 4.20 12.68
C LEU A 8 -0.63 3.67 13.97
N PHE A 9 -0.36 2.40 14.27
CA PHE A 9 -0.76 1.75 15.51
C PHE A 9 0.34 0.77 15.93
N GLY A 10 0.37 0.38 17.20
CA GLY A 10 1.38 -0.55 17.72
C GLY A 10 1.41 -1.87 16.95
N CYS A 11 2.62 -2.34 16.62
CA CYS A 11 2.82 -3.60 15.91
C CYS A 11 2.43 -4.79 16.80
N HIS A 12 1.58 -5.70 16.30
CA HIS A 12 1.17 -6.90 17.04
C HIS A 12 1.65 -8.22 16.42
N GLY A 13 2.31 -8.19 15.26
CA GLY A 13 2.98 -9.36 14.65
C GLY A 13 2.04 -10.39 14.01
N SER A 14 0.72 -10.23 14.09
CA SER A 14 -0.28 -11.19 13.58
C SER A 14 -0.70 -10.94 12.12
N LYS A 15 0.07 -10.15 11.36
CA LYS A 15 -0.30 -9.70 10.01
C LYS A 15 -1.65 -8.95 10.01
N GLY A 16 -2.61 -9.37 9.18
CA GLY A 16 -3.95 -8.77 9.13
C GLY A 16 -3.95 -7.38 8.51
N ASN A 17 -4.46 -6.40 9.25
CA ASN A 17 -4.53 -5.00 8.84
C ASN A 17 -3.19 -4.25 8.90
N GLN A 18 -2.12 -4.90 9.36
CA GLN A 18 -0.76 -4.36 9.36
C GLN A 18 0.15 -5.01 8.31
N PHE A 19 -0.40 -5.90 7.46
CA PHE A 19 0.37 -6.63 6.46
C PHE A 19 0.27 -6.00 5.07
N TRP A 20 1.44 -5.78 4.47
CA TRP A 20 1.60 -5.12 3.18
C TRP A 20 2.54 -5.93 2.29
N THR A 21 2.27 -5.93 0.98
CA THR A 21 3.13 -6.52 -0.04
C THR A 21 3.48 -5.46 -1.08
N TYR A 22 4.76 -5.37 -1.42
CA TYR A 22 5.21 -4.51 -2.51
C TYR A 22 5.35 -5.33 -3.79
N HIS A 23 4.62 -4.96 -4.83
CA HIS A 23 4.65 -5.63 -6.13
C HIS A 23 5.68 -4.94 -7.02
N GLU A 24 6.88 -5.50 -7.12
CA GLU A 24 8.02 -4.87 -7.80
C GLU A 24 7.75 -4.46 -9.25
N ASN A 25 7.01 -5.29 -9.98
CA ASN A 25 6.72 -5.08 -11.41
C ASN A 25 5.76 -3.92 -11.64
N THR A 26 4.78 -3.75 -10.74
CA THR A 26 3.72 -2.73 -10.88
C THR A 26 3.93 -1.54 -9.96
N LYS A 27 4.94 -1.58 -9.08
CA LYS A 27 5.24 -0.57 -8.06
C LYS A 27 4.10 -0.32 -7.08
N LEU A 28 3.20 -1.30 -6.90
CA LEU A 28 2.03 -1.16 -6.04
C LEU A 28 2.35 -1.60 -4.59
N LEU A 29 1.86 -0.84 -3.62
CA LEU A 29 1.80 -1.25 -2.21
C LEU A 29 0.42 -1.82 -1.92
N HIS A 30 0.30 -3.14 -1.91
CA HIS A 30 -0.94 -3.88 -1.71
C HIS A 30 -1.15 -4.23 -0.23
N HIS A 31 -2.36 -3.98 0.27
CA HIS A 31 -2.75 -4.25 1.65
C HIS A 31 -3.51 -5.57 1.74
N GLY A 32 -2.88 -6.57 2.38
CA GLY A 32 -3.32 -7.97 2.29
C GLY A 32 -4.74 -8.23 2.79
N SER A 33 -5.17 -7.60 3.88
CA SER A 33 -6.51 -7.85 4.43
C SER A 33 -7.65 -7.18 3.65
N SER A 34 -7.36 -6.12 2.90
CA SER A 34 -8.40 -5.38 2.15
C SER A 34 -8.42 -5.66 0.66
N GLY A 35 -7.34 -6.21 0.09
CA GLY A 35 -7.19 -6.37 -1.36
C GLY A 35 -6.91 -5.06 -2.12
N LYS A 36 -6.74 -3.94 -1.40
CA LYS A 36 -6.61 -2.60 -1.96
C LYS A 36 -5.16 -2.13 -2.00
N CYS A 37 -4.90 -1.10 -2.80
CA CYS A 37 -3.58 -0.50 -2.94
C CYS A 37 -3.52 0.90 -2.32
N LEU A 38 -2.36 1.25 -1.78
CA LEU A 38 -2.08 2.59 -1.29
C LEU A 38 -1.96 3.56 -2.47
N ALA A 39 -2.65 4.69 -2.40
CA ALA A 39 -2.61 5.71 -3.43
C ALA A 39 -2.55 7.11 -2.82
N ILE A 40 -2.02 8.06 -3.59
CA ILE A 40 -2.25 9.49 -3.35
C ILE A 40 -3.58 9.85 -4.02
N ASN A 41 -4.46 10.63 -3.39
CA ASN A 41 -5.71 11.07 -4.00
C ASN A 41 -5.49 12.04 -5.19
N GLU A 42 -6.54 12.32 -5.98
CA GLU A 42 -6.46 13.23 -7.14
C GLU A 42 -6.00 14.66 -6.77
N SER A 43 -6.41 15.15 -5.61
CA SER A 43 -5.99 16.47 -5.10
C SER A 43 -4.54 16.52 -4.61
N LYS A 44 -3.85 15.38 -4.56
CA LYS A 44 -2.45 15.22 -4.13
C LYS A 44 -2.15 15.70 -2.71
N ASP A 45 -3.15 15.68 -1.83
CA ASP A 45 -3.06 16.17 -0.46
C ASP A 45 -3.29 15.07 0.60
N LYS A 46 -3.71 13.86 0.19
CA LYS A 46 -4.01 12.76 1.11
C LYS A 46 -3.61 11.40 0.57
N LEU A 47 -3.29 10.50 1.50
CA LEU A 47 -3.18 9.06 1.24
C LEU A 47 -4.55 8.39 1.38
N ILE A 48 -4.86 7.50 0.45
CA ILE A 48 -6.11 6.74 0.41
C ILE A 48 -5.85 5.27 0.06
N MET A 49 -6.86 4.44 0.30
CA MET A 49 -6.88 3.03 -0.13
C MET A 49 -7.96 2.86 -1.20
N GLU A 50 -7.57 2.47 -2.41
CA GLU A 50 -8.48 2.29 -3.54
C GLU A 50 -8.23 0.95 -4.27
N GLU A 51 -9.06 0.62 -5.26
CA GLU A 51 -8.86 -0.59 -6.06
C GLU A 51 -7.50 -0.55 -6.77
N CYS A 52 -6.79 -1.67 -6.74
CA CYS A 52 -5.46 -1.77 -7.32
C CYS A 52 -5.51 -1.64 -8.85
N ASP A 53 -4.71 -0.74 -9.39
CA ASP A 53 -4.59 -0.55 -10.83
C ASP A 53 -3.17 -0.14 -11.21
N ALA A 54 -2.48 -1.01 -11.93
CA ALA A 54 -1.11 -0.80 -12.36
C ALA A 54 -0.95 0.35 -13.36
N SER A 55 -2.03 0.81 -14.01
CA SER A 55 -2.01 1.96 -14.91
C SER A 55 -2.08 3.30 -14.17
N HIS A 56 -2.54 3.31 -12.91
CA HIS A 56 -2.64 4.53 -12.11
C HIS A 56 -1.30 4.88 -11.45
N LEU A 57 -0.62 5.89 -12.00
CA LEU A 57 0.64 6.42 -11.45
C LEU A 57 0.52 6.91 -10.00
N ARG A 58 -0.69 7.28 -9.54
CA ARG A 58 -0.97 7.66 -8.14
C ARG A 58 -0.76 6.51 -7.14
N GLN A 59 -0.68 5.27 -7.64
CA GLN A 59 -0.46 4.06 -6.84
C GLN A 59 0.99 3.54 -6.92
N HIS A 60 1.87 4.22 -7.67
CA HIS A 60 3.25 3.78 -7.86
C HIS A 60 4.16 4.35 -6.76
N TRP A 61 4.84 3.46 -6.03
CA TRP A 61 5.73 3.80 -4.94
C TRP A 61 7.14 3.29 -5.24
N MET A 62 8.15 4.15 -5.04
CA MET A 62 9.55 3.74 -5.05
C MET A 62 10.06 3.69 -3.61
N LEU A 63 10.46 2.50 -3.18
CA LEU A 63 11.04 2.30 -1.85
C LEU A 63 12.56 2.48 -1.96
N GLU A 64 13.12 3.39 -1.19
CA GLU A 64 14.56 3.59 -1.14
C GLU A 64 15.26 2.33 -0.61
N ASN A 65 16.40 1.96 -1.21
CA ASN A 65 17.18 0.79 -0.83
C ASN A 65 16.40 -0.54 -0.90
N TYR A 66 15.39 -0.61 -1.78
CA TYR A 66 14.66 -1.83 -2.03
C TYR A 66 15.56 -2.92 -2.60
N ASP A 67 15.52 -4.09 -1.97
CA ASP A 67 16.31 -5.26 -2.33
C ASP A 67 15.42 -6.49 -2.25
N SER A 68 15.11 -7.07 -3.41
CA SER A 68 14.24 -8.24 -3.53
C SER A 68 14.83 -9.50 -2.89
N SER A 69 16.15 -9.52 -2.61
CA SER A 69 16.80 -10.64 -1.92
C SER A 69 16.56 -10.68 -0.40
N LYS A 70 15.97 -9.63 0.18
CA LYS A 70 15.73 -9.51 1.63
C LYS A 70 14.30 -9.90 2.06
N LEU A 71 13.52 -10.45 1.14
CA LEU A 71 12.14 -10.91 1.36
C LEU A 71 12.08 -12.38 1.78
#